data_AF-A0A813FNM8-F1
#
_entry.id   AF-A0A813FNM8-F1
#
_cell.length_a   1.000
_cell.length_b   1.000
_cell.length_c   1.000
_cell.angle_alpha   90.00
_cell.angle_beta   90.00
_cell.angle_gamma   90.00
#
_symmetry.space_group_name_H-M   'P 1'
#
loop_
_entity.id
_entity.type
_entity.pdbx_description
1 polymer ?
#
loop_
_entity_poly.entity_id
_entity_poly.type
_entity_poly.pdbx_seq_one_letter_code
_entity_poly.pdbx_strand_id
1 'polypeptide(L)'
;VMPEGQRASSISLPSDVDVSQLFAVATSVDLQHLDLSPSHLTRLVNVMEMPVLTHVNLNHNHLGDVGIELLFRALVDAGSSVVHVSVASNNIGDE
;
A
#
# COMPACT_ATOMS: atom_id res chain seq x y z
N VAL A 1 7.79 -24.72 2.09
CA VAL A 1 8.64 -23.92 3.00
C VAL A 1 9.85 -23.46 2.19
N MET A 2 9.85 -22.20 1.75
CA MET A 2 10.99 -21.61 1.03
C MET A 2 12.02 -21.12 2.06
N PRO A 3 13.32 -21.35 1.85
CA PRO A 3 14.35 -21.04 2.85
C PRO A 3 14.59 -19.52 2.97
N GLU A 4 14.89 -19.06 4.19
CA GLU A 4 15.08 -17.66 4.60
C GLU A 4 16.25 -16.90 3.91
N GLY A 5 16.90 -17.51 2.91
CA GLY A 5 18.07 -16.96 2.21
C GLY A 5 17.76 -16.25 0.88
N GLN A 6 16.49 -16.06 0.52
CA GLN A 6 16.09 -15.45 -0.75
C GLN A 6 15.00 -14.39 -0.59
N ARG A 7 15.07 -13.60 0.49
CA ARG A 7 14.45 -12.27 0.48
C ARG A 7 15.22 -11.45 -0.56
N ALA A 8 14.63 -11.26 -1.74
CA ALA A 8 15.02 -10.18 -2.63
C ALA A 8 15.25 -8.95 -1.76
N SER A 9 16.41 -8.32 -1.85
CA SER A 9 16.86 -7.20 -1.01
C SER A 9 15.71 -6.21 -0.76
N SER A 10 14.97 -6.40 0.32
CA SER A 10 13.80 -5.59 0.62
C SER A 10 14.32 -4.31 1.24
N ILE A 11 13.96 -3.19 0.63
CA ILE A 11 14.36 -1.89 1.14
C ILE A 11 13.36 -1.58 2.24
N SER A 12 13.78 -1.67 3.50
CA SER A 12 12.90 -1.25 4.59
C SER A 12 12.71 0.25 4.54
N LEU A 13 11.51 0.69 4.18
CA LEU A 13 11.15 2.09 4.29
C LEU A 13 11.07 2.46 5.79
N PRO A 14 11.72 3.55 6.23
CA PRO A 14 11.60 4.02 7.61
C PRO A 14 10.13 4.37 7.92
N SER A 15 9.68 4.02 9.14
CA SER A 15 8.27 4.17 9.55
C SER A 15 7.76 5.61 9.58
N ASP A 16 8.65 6.58 9.57
CA ASP A 16 8.37 8.02 9.51
C ASP A 16 8.19 8.56 8.09
N VAL A 17 8.48 7.75 7.06
CA VAL A 17 8.23 8.15 5.67
C VAL A 17 6.73 8.08 5.37
N ASP A 18 6.17 9.22 5.03
CA ASP A 18 4.78 9.34 4.60
C ASP A 18 4.66 9.17 3.08
N VAL A 19 3.98 8.10 2.66
CA VAL A 19 3.70 7.79 1.23
C VAL A 19 2.34 8.29 0.77
N SER A 20 1.52 8.84 1.67
CA SER A 20 0.09 9.08 1.42
C SER A 20 -0.16 10.08 0.30
N GLN A 21 0.64 11.14 0.22
CA GLN A 21 0.46 12.16 -0.82
C GLN A 21 0.72 11.65 -2.25
N LEU A 22 1.45 10.54 -2.42
CA LEU A 22 1.64 9.93 -3.73
C LEU A 22 0.30 9.53 -4.36
N PHE A 23 -0.64 9.04 -3.56
CA PHE A 23 -1.97 8.61 -4.00
C PHE A 23 -2.84 9.78 -4.48
N ALA A 24 -2.59 10.99 -3.99
CA ALA A 24 -3.35 12.19 -4.38
C ALA A 24 -2.91 12.76 -5.74
N VAL A 25 -1.63 12.61 -6.09
CA VAL A 25 -1.04 13.28 -7.28
C VAL A 25 -0.67 12.33 -8.42
N ALA A 26 -0.43 11.05 -8.14
CA ALA A 26 0.04 10.10 -9.12
C ALA A 26 -1.12 9.38 -9.82
N THR A 27 -0.94 9.11 -11.11
CA THR A 27 -1.85 8.24 -11.87
C THR A 27 -1.61 6.76 -11.56
N SER A 28 -0.39 6.40 -11.17
CA SER A 28 0.03 5.06 -10.82
C SER A 28 1.02 5.13 -9.66
N VAL A 29 0.80 4.31 -8.63
CA VAL A 29 1.68 4.16 -7.46
C VAL A 29 2.25 2.76 -7.46
N ASP A 30 3.57 2.63 -7.51
CA ASP A 30 4.30 1.36 -7.36
C ASP A 30 5.22 1.43 -6.14
N LEU A 31 4.88 0.67 -5.11
CA LEU A 31 5.54 0.63 -3.81
C LEU A 31 5.80 -0.82 -3.37
N GLN A 32 6.03 -1.72 -4.33
CA GLN A 32 6.36 -3.12 -4.05
C GLN A 32 7.75 -3.28 -3.40
N HIS A 33 7.92 -4.34 -2.59
CA HIS A 33 9.21 -4.70 -1.96
C HIS A 33 9.84 -3.62 -1.04
N LEU A 34 9.01 -2.86 -0.32
CA LEU A 34 9.45 -1.77 0.57
C LEU A 34 9.29 -2.07 2.07
N ASP A 35 9.02 -3.33 2.43
CA ASP A 35 8.66 -3.77 3.78
C ASP A 35 7.60 -2.87 4.47
N LEU A 36 6.64 -2.36 3.69
CA LEU A 36 5.60 -1.49 4.21
C LEU A 36 4.71 -2.26 5.19
N SER A 37 4.59 -1.74 6.40
CA SER A 37 3.61 -2.15 7.42
C SER A 37 2.39 -1.20 7.44
N PRO A 38 1.32 -1.52 8.20
CA PRO A 38 0.17 -0.62 8.35
C PRO A 38 0.52 0.81 8.74
N SER A 39 1.62 1.02 9.48
CA SER A 39 2.00 2.36 9.96
C SER A 39 2.20 3.36 8.81
N HIS A 40 2.70 2.90 7.66
CA HIS A 40 2.93 3.73 6.48
C HIS A 40 1.62 4.20 5.81
N LEU A 41 0.50 3.52 6.05
CA LEU A 41 -0.81 3.85 5.47
C LEU A 41 -1.75 4.57 6.44
N THR A 42 -1.35 4.76 7.70
CA THR A 42 -2.18 5.43 8.72
C THR A 42 -2.62 6.84 8.32
N ARG A 43 -1.83 7.54 7.50
CA ARG A 43 -2.13 8.90 7.03
C ARG A 43 -2.92 8.91 5.72
N LEU A 44 -3.07 7.75 5.05
CA LEU A 44 -3.74 7.64 3.77
C LEU A 44 -5.23 7.99 3.87
N VAL A 45 -5.87 7.63 4.98
CA VAL A 45 -7.28 7.97 5.26
C VAL A 45 -7.55 9.48 5.39
N ASN A 46 -6.51 10.31 5.51
CA ASN A 46 -6.65 11.77 5.52
C ASN A 46 -6.54 12.40 4.11
N VAL A 47 -6.26 11.60 3.09
CA VAL A 47 -6.23 12.06 1.70
C VAL A 47 -7.67 12.20 1.22
N MET A 48 -8.09 13.43 0.94
CA MET A 48 -9.49 13.76 0.64
C MET A 48 -9.89 13.46 -0.81
N GLU A 49 -8.93 13.46 -1.75
CA GLU A 49 -9.19 13.26 -3.17
C GLU A 49 -8.04 12.48 -3.83
N MET A 50 -8.38 11.53 -4.71
CA MET A 50 -7.43 10.78 -5.55
C MET A 50 -7.91 10.80 -7.01
N PRO A 51 -8.01 11.98 -7.64
CA PRO A 51 -8.82 12.18 -8.86
C PRO A 51 -8.24 11.52 -10.11
N VAL A 52 -6.94 11.24 -10.12
CA VAL A 52 -6.22 10.70 -11.28
C VAL A 52 -5.67 9.30 -11.05
N LEU A 53 -5.80 8.75 -9.84
CA LEU A 53 -5.23 7.45 -9.48
C LEU A 53 -5.99 6.31 -10.17
N THR A 54 -5.27 5.49 -10.92
CA THR A 54 -5.82 4.38 -11.69
C THR A 54 -5.21 3.04 -11.32
N HIS A 55 -3.96 3.02 -10.85
CA HIS A 55 -3.20 1.80 -10.55
C HIS A 55 -2.46 1.92 -9.22
N VAL A 56 -2.56 0.88 -8.40
CA VAL A 56 -1.80 0.73 -7.15
C VAL A 56 -1.15 -0.65 -7.12
N ASN A 57 0.17 -0.69 -6.98
CA ASN A 57 0.93 -1.91 -6.73
C ASN A 57 1.63 -1.83 -5.38
N LEU A 58 1.21 -2.68 -4.45
CA LEU A 58 1.74 -2.81 -3.10
C LEU A 58 2.23 -4.24 -2.83
N ASN A 59 2.51 -5.02 -3.88
CA ASN A 59 2.94 -6.41 -3.75
C ASN A 59 4.17 -6.56 -2.84
N HIS A 60 4.27 -7.71 -2.18
CA HIS A 60 5.45 -8.09 -1.39
C HIS A 60 5.81 -7.07 -0.30
N ASN A 61 4.81 -6.71 0.51
CA ASN A 61 4.97 -5.88 1.71
C ASN A 61 4.39 -6.62 2.95
N HIS A 62 4.17 -5.91 4.04
CA HIS A 62 3.72 -6.44 5.34
C HIS A 62 2.48 -5.70 5.85
N LEU A 63 1.56 -5.35 4.95
CA LEU A 63 0.39 -4.53 5.27
C LEU A 63 -0.60 -5.24 6.21
N GLY A 64 -0.76 -6.56 6.11
CA GLY A 64 -1.76 -7.32 6.86
C GLY A 64 -3.19 -6.81 6.63
N ASP A 65 -4.15 -7.34 7.37
CA ASP A 65 -5.57 -6.98 7.21
C ASP A 65 -5.81 -5.50 7.52
N VAL A 66 -5.19 -4.99 8.59
CA VAL A 66 -5.27 -3.57 9.00
C VAL A 66 -4.77 -2.62 7.90
N GLY A 67 -3.64 -2.91 7.26
CA GLY A 67 -3.10 -2.05 6.20
C GLY A 67 -3.98 -2.08 4.94
N ILE A 68 -4.55 -3.24 4.62
CA ILE A 68 -5.48 -3.39 3.50
C ILE A 68 -6.80 -2.66 3.76
N GLU A 69 -7.34 -2.72 4.98
CA GLU A 69 -8.52 -1.95 5.39
C GLU A 69 -8.28 -0.44 5.23
N LEU A 70 -7.15 0.07 5.74
CA LEU A 70 -6.76 1.48 5.59
C LEU A 70 -6.66 1.90 4.12
N LEU A 71 -6.07 1.06 3.26
CA LEU A 71 -5.96 1.30 1.83
C LEU A 71 -7.34 1.43 1.17
N PHE A 72 -8.19 0.42 1.33
CA PHE A 72 -9.49 0.42 0.65
C PHE A 72 -10.44 1.47 1.20
N ARG A 73 -10.41 1.72 2.51
CA ARG A 73 -11.16 2.82 3.12
C ARG A 73 -10.77 4.15 2.50
N ALA A 74 -9.47 4.45 2.40
CA ALA A 74 -9.01 5.70 1.80
C ALA A 74 -9.38 5.81 0.31
N LEU A 75 -9.26 4.73 -0.47
CA LEU A 75 -9.66 4.72 -1.88
C LEU A 75 -11.15 5.04 -2.07
N VAL A 76 -12.01 4.49 -1.21
CA VAL A 76 -13.47 4.73 -1.22
C VAL A 76 -13.78 6.16 -0.76
N ASP A 77 -13.25 6.57 0.40
CA ASP A 77 -13.52 7.88 1.00
C ASP A 77 -13.04 9.03 0.09
N ALA A 78 -11.92 8.85 -0.61
CA ALA A 78 -11.34 9.85 -1.52
C ALA A 78 -11.97 9.87 -2.92
N GLY A 79 -13.01 9.07 -3.18
CA GLY A 79 -13.67 8.99 -4.48
C GLY A 79 -12.75 8.55 -5.63
N SER A 80 -11.80 7.65 -5.35
CA SER A 80 -10.80 7.20 -6.33
C SER A 80 -11.44 6.47 -7.52
N SER A 81 -10.86 6.68 -8.72
CA SER A 81 -11.22 5.95 -9.94
C SER A 81 -10.26 4.79 -10.23
N VAL A 82 -9.68 4.20 -9.18
CA VAL A 82 -8.71 3.09 -9.33
C VAL A 82 -9.36 1.90 -10.04
N VAL A 83 -8.67 1.36 -11.04
CA VAL A 83 -9.13 0.21 -11.82
C VAL A 83 -8.29 -1.04 -11.58
N HIS A 84 -7.10 -0.89 -11.00
CA HIS A 84 -6.21 -1.98 -10.67
C HIS A 84 -5.54 -1.79 -9.32
N VAL A 85 -5.68 -2.79 -8.45
CA VAL A 85 -5.02 -2.85 -7.14
C VAL A 85 -4.37 -4.22 -7.00
N SER A 86 -3.06 -4.25 -6.78
CA SER A 86 -2.30 -5.47 -6.53
C SER A 86 -1.70 -5.44 -5.12
N VAL A 87 -2.08 -6.41 -4.30
CA VAL A 87 -1.70 -6.53 -2.88
C VAL A 87 -1.20 -7.95 -2.55
N ALA A 88 -0.70 -8.69 -3.54
CA ALA A 88 -0.17 -10.03 -3.36
C ALA A 88 0.98 -10.05 -2.34
N SER A 89 1.10 -11.12 -1.56
CA SER A 89 2.16 -11.30 -0.56
C SER A 89 2.24 -10.14 0.46
N ASN A 90 1.08 -9.75 1.04
CA ASN A 90 0.98 -8.73 2.09
C ASN A 90 0.65 -9.27 3.48
N ASN A 91 0.71 -10.60 3.68
CA ASN A 91 0.36 -11.23 4.95
C ASN A 91 -1.11 -10.99 5.37
N ILE A 92 -2.01 -10.95 4.37
CA ILE A 92 -3.47 -10.80 4.51
C ILE A 92 -4.05 -12.11 5.04
N GLY A 93 -4.80 -12.03 6.13
CA GLY A 93 -5.51 -13.12 6.78
C GLY A 93 -6.92 -13.32 6.21
N ASP A 94 -7.77 -13.94 7.02
CA ASP A 94 -9.17 -14.25 6.70
C ASP A 94 -10.19 -13.33 7.41
N GLU A 95 -9.72 -12.30 8.12
CA GLU A 95 -10.55 -11.21 8.68
C GLU A 95 -11.17 -10.34 7.57
#